data_AF-A0A2E0EZX0-F1
#
_entry.id   AF-A0A2E0EZX0-F1
#
_cell.length_a   1.000
_cell.length_b   1.000
_cell.length_c   1.000
_cell.angle_alpha   90.00
_cell.angle_beta   90.00
_cell.angle_gamma   90.00
#
_symmetry.space_group_name_H-M   'P 1'
#
loop_
_entity.id
_entity.type
_entity.pdbx_description
1 polymer ?
#
loop_
_entity_poly.entity_id
_entity_poly.type
_entity_poly.pdbx_seq_one_letter_code
_entity_poly.pdbx_strand_id
1 'polypeptide(L)' 'RIRLTEFLETLGLMAESYVVVAVAMPLFLIVMLVIMFWVSGAGSQISEGMVYGIVMGVLPMIHIAYSGLVWLMSEEQKM' A
#
# COMPACT_ATOMS: atom_id res chain seq x y z
N ARG A 1 -6.93 -27.73 -13.01
CA ARG A 1 -7.18 -26.55 -13.87
C ARG A 1 -8.03 -25.50 -13.16
N ILE A 2 -9.23 -25.84 -12.65
CA ILE A 2 -10.13 -24.87 -11.98
C ILE A 2 -9.49 -24.20 -10.74
N ARG A 3 -8.90 -24.98 -9.81
CA ARG A 3 -8.25 -24.43 -8.60
C ARG A 3 -7.14 -23.40 -8.87
N LEU A 4 -6.30 -23.63 -9.88
CA LEU A 4 -5.24 -22.68 -10.23
C LEU A 4 -5.82 -21.39 -10.83
N THR A 5 -6.88 -21.49 -11.62
CA THR A 5 -7.56 -20.32 -12.19
C THR A 5 -8.20 -19.48 -11.09
N GLU A 6 -8.94 -20.09 -10.16
CA GLU A 6 -9.56 -19.41 -9.01
C GLU A 6 -8.51 -18.74 -8.11
N PHE A 7 -7.37 -19.40 -7.90
CA PHE A 7 -6.24 -18.82 -7.16
C PHE A 7 -5.67 -17.59 -7.86
N LEU A 8 -5.42 -17.66 -9.16
CA LEU A 8 -4.87 -16.54 -9.94
C LEU A 8 -5.85 -15.36 -10.01
N GLU A 9 -7.15 -15.61 -10.10
CA GLU A 9 -8.18 -14.56 -10.03
C GLU A 9 -8.19 -13.87 -8.65
N THR A 10 -8.08 -14.65 -7.58
CA THR A 10 -8.00 -14.12 -6.21
C THR A 10 -6.74 -13.27 -6.02
N LEU A 11 -5.59 -13.74 -6.51
CA LEU A 11 -4.35 -12.96 -6.49
C LEU A 11 -4.45 -11.67 -7.32
N GLY A 12 -5.10 -11.72 -8.48
CA GLY A 12 -5.33 -10.55 -9.32
C GLY A 12 -6.15 -9.48 -8.61
N LEU A 13 -7.27 -9.87 -8.00
CA LEU A 13 -8.13 -8.98 -7.21
C LEU A 13 -7.39 -8.40 -5.99
N MET A 14 -6.59 -9.22 -5.31
CA MET A 14 -5.77 -8.78 -4.17
C MET A 14 -4.70 -7.79 -4.60
N ALA A 15 -4.03 -8.02 -5.73
CA ALA A 15 -3.03 -7.12 -6.27
C ALA A 15 -3.62 -5.77 -6.68
N GLU A 16 -4.78 -5.77 -7.35
CA GLU A 16 -5.47 -4.55 -7.75
C GLU A 16 -5.88 -3.73 -6.51
N SER A 17 -6.59 -4.35 -5.56
CA SER A 17 -7.02 -3.68 -4.33
C SER A 17 -5.84 -3.16 -3.51
N TYR A 18 -4.75 -3.92 -3.46
CA TYR A 18 -3.51 -3.51 -2.80
C TYR A 18 -2.89 -2.26 -3.43
N VAL A 19 -2.67 -2.27 -4.75
CA VAL A 19 -2.04 -1.14 -5.44
C VAL A 19 -2.93 0.11 -5.37
N VAL A 20 -4.24 -0.04 -5.57
CA VAL A 20 -5.17 1.10 -5.59
C VAL A 20 -5.37 1.70 -4.20
N VAL A 21 -5.67 0.87 -3.20
CA VAL A 21 -6.08 1.35 -1.87
C VAL A 21 -4.91 1.48 -0.92
N ALA A 22 -4.04 0.49 -0.85
CA ALA A 22 -2.98 0.45 0.15
C ALA A 22 -1.74 1.26 -0.27
N VAL A 23 -1.50 1.45 -1.57
CA VAL A 23 -0.33 2.18 -2.09
C VAL A 23 -0.71 3.53 -2.70
N ALA A 24 -1.58 3.55 -3.71
CA ALA A 24 -1.85 4.77 -4.48
C ALA A 24 -2.57 5.85 -3.67
N MET A 25 -3.60 5.48 -2.89
CA MET A 25 -4.33 6.41 -2.03
C MET A 25 -3.42 7.12 -1.01
N PRO A 26 -2.60 6.43 -0.19
CA PRO A 26 -1.67 7.08 0.73
C PRO A 26 -0.64 7.96 0.03
N LEU A 27 -0.04 7.49 -1.08
CA LEU A 27 0.93 8.27 -1.84
C LEU A 27 0.31 9.55 -2.41
N PHE A 28 -0.91 9.47 -2.95
CA PHE A 28 -1.62 10.64 -3.46
C PHE A 28 -1.83 11.70 -2.37
N LEU A 29 -2.29 11.27 -1.19
CA LEU A 29 -2.50 12.17 -0.06
C LEU A 29 -1.19 12.83 0.41
N ILE A 30 -0.10 12.07 0.49
CA ILE A 30 1.23 12.59 0.87
C ILE A 30 1.70 13.62 -0.16
N VAL A 31 1.64 13.29 -1.46
CA VAL A 31 2.07 14.19 -2.54
C VAL A 31 1.25 15.48 -2.52
N MET A 32 -0.07 15.37 -2.39
CA MET A 32 -0.96 16.54 -2.29
C MET A 32 -0.60 17.41 -1.07
N LEU A 33 -0.35 16.80 0.08
CA LEU A 33 0.03 17.52 1.30
C LEU A 33 1.37 18.25 1.15
N VAL A 34 2.36 17.61 0.54
CA VAL A 34 3.67 18.22 0.24
C VAL A 34 3.51 19.39 -0.73
N ILE A 35 2.69 19.24 -1.78
CA ILE A 35 2.42 20.33 -2.74
C ILE A 35 1.70 21.48 -2.05
N MET A 36 0.67 21.22 -1.24
CA MET A 36 -0.05 22.26 -0.51
C MET A 36 0.86 23.02 0.44
N PHE A 37 1.73 22.32 1.18
CA PHE A 37 2.75 22.95 2.03
C PHE A 37 3.63 23.92 1.23
N TRP A 38 4.08 23.49 0.05
CA TRP A 38 5.02 24.27 -0.75
C TRP A 38 4.38 25.44 -1.51
N VAL A 39 3.15 25.28 -1.99
CA VAL A 39 2.44 26.30 -2.79
C VAL A 39 1.73 27.34 -1.92
N SER A 40 1.12 26.94 -0.80
CA SER A 40 0.26 27.84 -0.01
C SER A 40 1.01 28.61 1.08
N GLY A 41 2.21 28.16 1.49
CA GLY A 41 2.98 28.76 2.59
C GLY A 41 2.29 28.71 3.97
N ALA A 42 1.02 28.30 4.02
CA ALA A 42 0.30 28.00 5.25
C ALA A 42 0.75 26.62 5.75
N GLY A 43 1.40 26.61 6.91
CA GLY A 43 1.99 25.41 7.49
C GLY A 43 1.04 24.22 7.47
N SER A 44 1.49 23.15 6.83
CA SER A 44 0.89 21.82 6.97
C SER A 44 0.69 21.53 8.45
N GLN A 45 -0.53 21.10 8.83
CA GLN A 45 -0.83 20.64 10.19
C GLN A 45 -0.07 19.34 10.54
N ILE A 46 0.50 18.67 9.53
CA ILE A 46 1.32 17.48 9.69
C ILE A 46 2.79 17.90 9.71
N SER A 47 3.50 17.51 10.78
CA SER A 47 4.93 17.76 10.93
C SER A 47 5.74 16.92 9.94
N GLU A 48 6.90 17.43 9.55
CA GLU A 48 7.86 16.71 8.69
C GLU A 48 8.19 15.31 9.25
N GLY A 49 8.39 15.20 10.58
CA GLY A 49 8.65 13.92 11.24
C GLY A 49 7.50 12.91 11.10
N MET A 50 6.24 13.36 11.05
CA MET A 50 5.10 12.49 10.83
C MET A 50 5.05 11.99 9.38
N VAL A 51 5.37 12.83 8.39
CA VAL A 51 5.50 12.41 6.98
C VAL A 51 6.59 11.35 6.85
N TYR A 52 7.77 11.58 7.42
CA TYR A 52 8.86 10.61 7.43
C TYR A 52 8.45 9.30 8.12
N GLY A 53 7.74 9.36 9.25
CA GLY A 53 7.26 8.16 9.94
C GLY A 53 6.29 7.32 9.09
N ILE A 54 5.42 7.96 8.34
CA ILE A 54 4.50 7.27 7.42
C ILE A 54 5.28 6.66 6.25
N VAL A 55 6.16 7.42 5.61
CA VAL A 55 6.90 6.98 4.43
C VAL A 55 7.89 5.87 4.76
N MET A 56 8.63 5.99 5.87
CA MET A 56 9.67 5.04 6.25
C MET A 56 9.16 3.90 7.13
N GLY A 57 8.01 4.06 7.78
CA GLY A 57 7.42 3.06 8.65
C GLY A 57 6.20 2.39 8.02
N VAL A 58 5.11 3.15 7.86
CA VAL A 58 3.81 2.61 7.47
C VAL A 58 3.83 2.01 6.06
N LEU A 59 4.40 2.71 5.07
CA LEU A 59 4.44 2.21 3.69
C LEU A 59 5.22 0.88 3.58
N PRO A 60 6.47 0.75 4.09
CA PRO A 60 7.16 -0.54 4.12
C PRO A 60 6.42 -1.64 4.86
N MET A 61 5.77 -1.33 5.98
CA MET A 61 4.98 -2.30 6.74
C MET A 61 3.81 -2.85 5.91
N ILE A 62 3.15 -2.01 5.12
CA ILE A 62 2.10 -2.43 4.19
C ILE A 62 2.64 -3.38 3.11
N HIS A 63 3.84 -3.11 2.56
CA HIS A 63 4.51 -4.02 1.61
C HIS A 63 4.86 -5.38 2.24
N ILE A 64 5.40 -5.37 3.46
CA ILE A 64 5.72 -6.59 4.20
C ILE A 64 4.46 -7.40 4.46
N ALA A 65 3.39 -6.78 4.98
CA ALA A 65 2.14 -7.45 5.26
C ALA A 65 1.53 -8.09 4.01
N TYR A 66 1.51 -7.37 2.88
CA TYR A 66 1.02 -7.90 1.61
C TYR A 66 1.86 -9.08 1.11
N SER A 67 3.19 -8.97 1.16
CA SER A 67 4.09 -10.06 0.77
C SER A 67 3.89 -11.31 1.63
N GLY A 68 3.65 -11.14 2.93
CA GLY A 68 3.37 -12.23 3.86
C GLY A 68 2.02 -12.90 3.58
N LEU A 69 0.99 -12.12 3.27
CA LEU A 69 -0.33 -12.65 2.86
C LEU A 69 -0.22 -13.48 1.58
N VAL A 70 0.43 -12.96 0.55
CA VAL A 70 0.63 -13.69 -0.72
C VAL A 70 1.44 -14.96 -0.50
N TRP A 71 2.46 -14.91 0.36
CA TRP A 71 3.23 -16.10 0.72
C TRP A 71 2.38 -17.16 1.43
N LEU A 72 1.58 -16.77 2.42
CA LEU A 72 0.68 -17.68 3.14
C LEU A 72 -0.32 -18.35 2.17
N MET A 73 -0.95 -17.56 1.29
CA MET A 73 -1.85 -18.07 0.27
C MET A 73 -1.15 -19.04 -0.69
N SER A 74 0.13 -18.79 -1.01
CA SER A 74 0.92 -19.70 -1.84
C SER A 74 1.24 -21.02 -1.12
N GLU A 75 1.45 -21.02 0.20
CA GLU A 75 1.64 -22.26 0.96
C GLU A 75 0.34 -23.05 1.04
N GLU A 76 -0.82 -22.39 1.23
CA GLU A 76 -2.12 -23.05 1.21
C GLU A 76 -2.43 -23.74 -0.12
N GLN A 77 -2.01 -23.17 -1.26
CA GLN A 77 -2.17 -23.81 -2.57
C GLN A 77 -1.28 -25.04 -2.79
N LYS A 78 -0.18 -25.16 -2.05
CA LYS A 78 0.73 -26.32 -2.15
C LYS A 78 0.18 -27.54 -1.39
N MET A 79 -0.71 -27.32 -0.42
CA MET A 79 -1.40 -28.36 0.36
C MET A 79 -2.60 -28.94 -0.43
#